data_AF-A0A8S3J4W8-F1
#
_entry.id   AF-A0A8S3J4W8-F1
#
_cell.length_a   1.000
_cell.length_b   1.000
_cell.length_c   1.000
_cell.angle_alpha   90.00
_cell.angle_beta   90.00
_cell.angle_gamma   90.00
#
_symmetry.space_group_name_H-M   'P 1'
#
loop_
_entity.id
_entity.type
_entity.pdbx_description
1 polymer ?
#
loop_
_entity_poly.entity_id
_entity_poly.type
_entity_poly.pdbx_seq_one_letter_code
_entity_poly.pdbx_strand_id
1 'polypeptide(L)'
;MNFIRSKLSKKNRNEADKSATASGACASPKIDDENQSGNGLSIEYFQIQLLLDCLMRLTYNSSDYEELIIMCAEQIADDRHDLHMLQEFQNKYSSDRALWWYLQECFLYKILNYSLESQDIRNLFLFRKILFDIGQQIQEHRCSRPLHVYRSQWIPNALLNKWISSMGQCVVINSFLSATTNAEVALAFLNSSQTVKADY
;
A
#
# COMPACT_ATOMS: atom_id res chain seq x y z
N MET A 1 1.64 -27.16 -8.91
CA MET A 1 2.31 -27.55 -7.65
C MET A 1 3.80 -27.89 -7.78
N ASN A 2 4.32 -28.47 -8.88
CA ASN A 2 5.73 -28.91 -8.94
C ASN A 2 6.76 -27.85 -9.37
N PHE A 3 6.33 -26.67 -9.82
CA PHE A 3 7.26 -25.63 -10.30
C PHE A 3 7.84 -24.76 -9.16
N ILE A 4 7.01 -24.45 -8.15
CA ILE A 4 7.33 -23.53 -7.05
C ILE A 4 8.34 -24.15 -6.06
N ARG A 5 8.30 -25.47 -5.83
CA ARG A 5 9.25 -26.16 -4.93
C ARG A 5 10.68 -26.22 -5.46
N SER A 6 10.90 -26.13 -6.78
CA SER A 6 12.24 -26.33 -7.36
C SER A 6 13.19 -25.13 -7.20
N LYS A 7 12.65 -23.91 -6.99
CA LYS A 7 13.45 -22.69 -6.86
C LYS A 7 13.84 -22.36 -5.41
N LEU A 8 13.10 -22.84 -4.42
CA LEU A 8 13.37 -22.60 -2.99
C LEU A 8 14.55 -23.44 -2.45
N SER A 9 15.00 -24.47 -3.17
CA SER A 9 16.08 -25.36 -2.70
C SER A 9 17.52 -24.90 -3.05
N LYS A 10 17.70 -23.81 -3.81
CA LYS A 10 19.03 -23.42 -4.33
C LYS A 10 19.64 -22.14 -3.73
N LYS A 11 18.98 -21.48 -2.77
CA LYS A 11 19.46 -20.18 -2.23
C LYS A 11 20.14 -20.23 -0.85
N ASN A 12 20.32 -21.40 -0.25
CA ASN A 12 20.99 -21.54 1.05
C ASN A 12 22.34 -22.26 0.90
N ARG A 13 23.38 -21.53 0.47
CA ARG A 13 24.80 -21.80 0.74
C ARG A 13 25.67 -20.65 0.20
N ASN A 14 26.57 -20.17 1.06
CA ASN A 14 27.61 -19.13 0.86
C ASN A 14 27.06 -17.70 1.12
N GLU A 15 27.63 -16.86 1.98
CA GLU A 15 28.98 -16.79 2.56
C GLU A 15 28.94 -15.92 3.83
N ALA A 16 29.73 -16.31 4.84
CA ALA A 16 30.01 -15.53 6.03
C ALA A 16 31.40 -14.88 5.92
N ASP A 17 31.55 -13.77 6.65
CA ASP A 17 32.77 -13.09 7.10
C ASP A 17 33.71 -12.46 6.07
N LYS A 18 33.72 -11.12 6.04
CA LYS A 18 34.91 -10.29 6.37
C LYS A 18 34.50 -8.96 7.02
N SER A 19 34.98 -8.75 8.23
CA SER A 19 34.98 -7.50 8.99
C SER A 19 36.03 -6.52 8.46
N ALA A 20 35.70 -5.23 8.36
CA ALA A 20 36.66 -4.13 8.44
C ALA A 20 35.95 -2.87 8.98
N THR A 21 36.40 -2.45 10.16
CA THR A 21 36.11 -1.17 10.83
C THR A 21 36.65 0.03 10.05
N ALA A 22 35.82 1.07 9.90
CA ALA A 22 36.29 2.44 9.75
C ALA A 22 35.25 3.42 10.35
N SER A 23 35.70 4.15 11.37
CA SER A 23 35.04 5.25 12.04
C SER A 23 34.88 6.44 11.10
N GLY A 24 33.73 7.11 11.16
CA GLY A 24 33.44 8.30 10.34
C GLY A 24 32.11 8.93 10.73
N ALA A 25 32.06 9.53 11.92
CA ALA A 25 30.97 10.41 12.32
C ALA A 25 30.95 11.64 11.40
N CYS A 26 29.86 11.85 10.67
CA CYS A 26 29.57 13.12 10.01
C CYS A 26 28.23 13.62 10.56
N ALA A 27 28.31 14.55 11.50
CA ALA A 27 27.17 15.28 12.03
C ALA A 27 26.60 16.18 10.93
N SER A 28 25.35 15.97 10.55
CA SER A 28 24.61 16.93 9.73
C SER A 28 24.19 18.13 10.59
N PRO A 29 24.29 19.37 10.09
CA PRO A 29 23.95 20.55 10.85
C PRO A 29 22.44 20.61 11.11
N LYS A 30 22.09 20.97 12.36
CA LYS A 30 20.74 21.39 12.75
C LYS A 30 20.39 22.64 11.94
N ILE A 31 19.36 22.54 11.12
CA ILE A 31 18.70 23.71 10.54
C ILE A 31 17.47 23.96 11.42
N ASP A 32 17.58 25.01 12.22
CA ASP A 32 16.45 25.58 12.95
C ASP A 32 15.64 26.40 11.94
N ASP A 33 14.56 25.84 11.40
CA ASP A 33 13.60 26.57 10.57
C ASP A 33 12.33 26.86 11.38
N GLU A 34 12.38 27.95 12.16
CA GLU A 34 11.18 28.71 12.51
C GLU A 34 10.69 29.51 11.29
N ASN A 35 9.37 29.48 11.09
CA ASN A 35 8.58 30.28 10.13
C ASN A 35 8.64 29.91 8.65
N GLN A 36 7.79 28.97 8.25
CA GLN A 36 7.00 29.15 7.02
C GLN A 36 5.54 28.77 7.27
N SER A 37 4.68 29.79 7.41
CA SER A 37 3.27 29.69 7.03
C SER A 37 3.20 29.42 5.54
N GLY A 38 3.31 28.16 5.16
CA GLY A 38 3.08 27.71 3.79
C GLY A 38 1.75 26.96 3.75
N ASN A 39 0.71 27.56 3.16
CA ASN A 39 -0.45 26.85 2.62
C ASN A 39 -0.07 25.91 1.45
N GLY A 40 1.19 25.47 1.38
CA GLY A 40 1.73 24.60 0.34
C GLY A 40 1.54 23.15 0.72
N LEU A 41 1.06 22.35 -0.23
CA LEU A 41 1.04 20.90 -0.09
C LEU A 41 2.47 20.40 0.15
N SER A 42 2.62 19.36 0.99
CA SER A 42 3.94 18.79 1.29
C SER A 42 4.61 18.28 0.01
N ILE A 43 5.94 18.35 -0.05
CA ILE A 43 6.73 17.79 -1.17
C ILE A 43 6.38 16.32 -1.41
N GLU A 44 6.08 15.58 -0.33
CA GLU A 44 5.63 14.19 -0.35
C GLU A 44 4.40 13.98 -1.24
N TYR A 45 3.43 14.92 -1.23
CA TYR A 45 2.25 14.84 -2.10
C TYR A 45 2.65 14.87 -3.58
N PHE A 46 3.48 15.82 -3.98
CA PHE A 46 3.89 15.94 -5.38
C PHE A 46 4.73 14.75 -5.83
N GLN A 47 5.57 14.20 -4.93
CA GLN A 47 6.37 13.02 -5.20
C GLN A 47 5.49 11.80 -5.51
N ILE A 48 4.48 11.51 -4.68
CA ILE A 48 3.60 10.35 -4.91
C ILE A 48 2.73 10.53 -6.16
N GLN A 49 2.22 11.75 -6.41
CA GLN A 49 1.44 12.04 -7.61
C GLN A 49 2.28 11.84 -8.87
N LEU A 50 3.51 12.38 -8.91
CA LEU A 50 4.40 12.22 -10.05
C LEU A 50 4.80 10.75 -10.26
N LEU A 51 5.07 10.01 -9.19
CA LEU A 51 5.38 8.58 -9.26
C LEU A 51 4.23 7.79 -9.89
N LEU A 52 3.00 7.98 -9.39
CA LEU A 52 1.82 7.32 -9.92
C LEU A 52 1.58 7.68 -11.38
N ASP A 53 1.70 8.96 -11.74
CA ASP A 53 1.55 9.43 -13.12
C ASP A 53 2.55 8.78 -14.07
N CYS A 54 3.81 8.65 -13.65
CA CYS A 54 4.84 7.95 -14.41
C CYS A 54 4.50 6.47 -14.57
N LEU A 55 4.17 5.78 -13.47
CA LEU A 55 3.84 4.35 -13.48
C LEU A 55 2.65 4.03 -14.40
N MET A 56 1.61 4.86 -14.37
CA MET A 56 0.40 4.67 -15.18
C MET A 56 0.64 4.86 -16.70
N ARG A 57 1.72 5.53 -17.11
CA ARG A 57 2.09 5.71 -18.53
C ARG A 57 2.96 4.60 -19.10
N LEU A 58 3.51 3.74 -18.23
CA LEU A 58 4.37 2.63 -18.66
C LEU A 58 3.53 1.53 -19.30
N THR A 59 4.10 0.87 -20.31
CA THR A 59 3.47 -0.27 -20.96
C THR A 59 3.35 -1.44 -19.98
N TYR A 60 2.29 -2.23 -20.15
CA TYR A 60 2.03 -3.44 -19.37
C TYR A 60 1.94 -4.62 -20.32
N ASN A 61 2.72 -5.65 -20.07
CA ASN A 61 2.77 -6.87 -20.89
C ASN A 61 2.41 -8.12 -20.06
N SER A 62 2.28 -9.26 -20.71
CA SER A 62 1.90 -10.51 -20.03
C SER A 62 2.94 -11.00 -19.02
N SER A 63 4.24 -10.72 -19.23
CA SER A 63 5.30 -11.08 -18.29
C SER A 63 5.15 -10.32 -16.97
N ASP A 64 4.69 -9.07 -17.02
CA ASP A 64 4.45 -8.27 -15.81
C ASP A 64 3.35 -8.89 -14.93
N TYR A 65 2.32 -9.48 -15.55
CA TYR A 65 1.25 -10.15 -14.82
C TYR A 65 1.76 -11.41 -14.11
N GLU A 66 2.55 -12.23 -14.78
CA GLU A 66 3.14 -13.41 -14.16
C GLU A 66 4.05 -13.04 -12.98
N GLU A 67 4.86 -11.98 -13.15
CA GLU A 67 5.74 -11.47 -12.10
C GLU A 67 4.95 -10.88 -10.92
N LEU A 68 3.84 -10.18 -11.19
CA LEU A 68 2.91 -9.70 -10.16
C LEU A 68 2.37 -10.86 -9.31
N ILE A 69 1.93 -11.95 -9.94
CA ILE A 69 1.40 -13.11 -9.22
C ILE A 69 2.47 -13.78 -8.35
N ILE A 70 3.69 -13.92 -8.88
CA ILE A 70 4.82 -14.48 -8.13
C ILE A 70 5.15 -13.60 -6.92
N MET A 71 5.28 -12.29 -7.14
CA MET A 71 5.57 -11.32 -6.09
C MET A 71 4.48 -11.35 -4.99
N CYS A 72 3.20 -11.40 -5.36
CA CYS A 72 2.12 -11.51 -4.38
C CYS A 72 2.23 -12.82 -3.59
N ALA A 73 2.49 -13.94 -4.25
CA ALA A 73 2.63 -15.24 -3.59
C ALA A 73 3.78 -15.27 -2.56
N GLU A 74 4.89 -14.58 -2.83
CA GLU A 74 6.04 -14.48 -1.92
C GLU A 74 5.74 -13.63 -0.67
N GLN A 75 4.77 -12.72 -0.75
CA GLN A 75 4.40 -11.81 0.34
C GLN A 75 3.21 -12.31 1.18
N ILE A 76 2.51 -13.36 0.74
CA ILE A 76 1.42 -13.98 1.51
C ILE A 76 2.01 -14.92 2.56
N ALA A 77 1.82 -14.60 3.84
CA ALA A 77 2.36 -15.35 4.98
C ALA A 77 1.53 -16.61 5.32
N ASP A 78 1.61 -17.66 4.52
CA ASP A 78 0.91 -18.96 4.68
C ASP A 78 -0.62 -18.86 4.93
N ASP A 79 -1.22 -17.70 4.66
CA ASP A 79 -2.64 -17.43 4.80
C ASP A 79 -3.41 -18.15 3.68
N ARG A 80 -4.17 -19.18 4.06
CA ARG A 80 -4.94 -20.01 3.11
C ARG A 80 -6.01 -19.22 2.37
N HIS A 81 -6.61 -18.21 3.01
CA HIS A 81 -7.62 -17.37 2.38
C HIS A 81 -6.97 -16.52 1.30
N ASP A 82 -5.87 -15.85 1.61
CA ASP A 82 -5.15 -15.01 0.66
C ASP A 82 -4.55 -15.82 -0.49
N LEU A 83 -4.00 -17.01 -0.22
CA LEU A 83 -3.51 -17.91 -1.27
C LEU A 83 -4.64 -18.37 -2.22
N HIS A 84 -5.82 -18.69 -1.69
CA HIS A 84 -6.98 -19.03 -2.49
C HIS A 84 -7.45 -17.83 -3.32
N MET A 85 -7.54 -16.64 -2.71
CA MET A 85 -7.93 -15.42 -3.40
C MET A 85 -6.94 -15.04 -4.50
N LEU A 86 -5.64 -15.29 -4.31
CA LEU A 86 -4.63 -15.10 -5.35
C LEU A 86 -4.83 -16.05 -6.55
N GLN A 87 -5.17 -17.31 -6.31
CA GLN A 87 -5.48 -18.27 -7.37
C GLN A 87 -6.72 -17.85 -8.16
N GLU A 88 -7.76 -17.39 -7.46
CA GLU A 88 -8.97 -16.90 -8.10
C GLU A 88 -8.69 -15.63 -8.91
N PHE A 89 -7.90 -14.70 -8.34
CA PHE A 89 -7.46 -13.49 -9.03
C PHE A 89 -6.67 -13.83 -10.30
N GLN A 90 -5.71 -14.76 -10.23
CA GLN A 90 -4.90 -15.17 -11.38
C GLN A 90 -5.74 -15.62 -12.58
N ASN A 91 -6.86 -16.28 -12.33
CA ASN A 91 -7.68 -16.89 -13.37
C ASN A 91 -8.87 -16.02 -13.81
N LYS A 92 -9.34 -15.10 -12.95
CA LYS A 92 -10.60 -14.38 -13.12
C LYS A 92 -10.45 -12.86 -13.08
N TYR A 93 -9.24 -12.34 -12.92
CA TYR A 93 -9.04 -10.89 -12.94
C TYR A 93 -9.45 -10.29 -14.30
N SER A 94 -10.17 -9.17 -14.22
CA SER A 94 -10.54 -8.36 -15.36
C SER A 94 -10.63 -6.89 -14.93
N SER A 95 -10.34 -5.98 -15.86
CA SER A 95 -10.25 -4.55 -15.57
C SER A 95 -11.57 -3.95 -15.08
N ASP A 96 -12.73 -4.53 -15.44
CA ASP A 96 -14.07 -4.15 -14.97
C ASP A 96 -14.37 -4.59 -13.53
N ARG A 97 -13.52 -5.47 -12.94
CA ARG A 97 -13.67 -5.95 -11.55
C ARG A 97 -12.55 -5.53 -10.61
N ALA A 98 -11.63 -4.67 -11.06
CA ALA A 98 -10.51 -4.18 -10.26
C ALA A 98 -10.93 -3.64 -8.89
N LEU A 99 -12.00 -2.82 -8.81
CA LEU A 99 -12.47 -2.30 -7.52
C LEU A 99 -13.08 -3.39 -6.65
N TRP A 100 -13.80 -4.35 -7.23
CA TRP A 100 -14.35 -5.50 -6.49
C TRP A 100 -13.24 -6.32 -5.84
N TRP A 101 -12.16 -6.60 -6.57
CA TRP A 101 -10.97 -7.30 -6.04
C TRP A 101 -10.28 -6.50 -4.94
N TYR A 102 -10.12 -5.18 -5.13
CA TYR A 102 -9.51 -4.31 -4.14
C TYR A 102 -10.31 -4.22 -2.83
N LEU A 103 -11.64 -4.27 -2.92
CA LEU A 103 -12.52 -4.20 -1.75
C LEU A 103 -12.69 -5.54 -1.03
N GLN A 104 -12.19 -6.65 -1.60
CA GLN A 104 -12.09 -7.89 -0.83
C GLN A 104 -11.06 -7.71 0.28
N GLU A 105 -11.36 -8.16 1.50
CA GLU A 105 -10.40 -8.19 2.62
C GLU A 105 -9.32 -9.27 2.41
N CYS A 106 -8.59 -9.20 1.30
CA CYS A 106 -7.62 -10.20 0.86
C CYS A 106 -6.24 -9.59 0.55
N PHE A 107 -5.33 -10.43 0.03
CA PHE A 107 -3.96 -10.08 -0.34
C PHE A 107 -3.86 -8.76 -1.12
N LEU A 108 -4.77 -8.50 -2.07
CA LEU A 108 -4.68 -7.34 -2.95
C LEU A 108 -4.83 -6.05 -2.15
N TYR A 109 -5.85 -5.95 -1.30
CA TYR A 109 -6.04 -4.80 -0.41
C TYR A 109 -4.81 -4.60 0.49
N LYS A 110 -4.31 -5.67 1.11
CA LYS A 110 -3.20 -5.61 2.07
C LYS A 110 -1.89 -5.17 1.41
N ILE A 111 -1.45 -5.89 0.38
CA ILE A 111 -0.15 -5.67 -0.28
C ILE A 111 -0.15 -4.35 -1.04
N LEU A 112 -1.24 -4.01 -1.74
CA LEU A 112 -1.31 -2.77 -2.52
C LEU A 112 -1.26 -1.54 -1.61
N ASN A 113 -2.07 -1.50 -0.55
CA ASN A 113 -2.06 -0.36 0.37
C ASN A 113 -0.72 -0.23 1.10
N TYR A 114 -0.12 -1.35 1.53
CA TYR A 114 1.22 -1.32 2.13
C TYR A 114 2.28 -0.78 1.14
N SER A 115 2.20 -1.18 -0.13
CA SER A 115 3.12 -0.73 -1.18
C SER A 115 2.96 0.77 -1.48
N LEU A 116 1.72 1.29 -1.43
CA LEU A 116 1.45 2.73 -1.59
C LEU A 116 1.98 3.52 -0.38
N GLU A 117 1.74 3.02 0.83
CA GLU A 117 2.13 3.69 2.08
C GLU A 117 3.66 3.75 2.24
N SER A 118 4.34 2.67 1.87
CA SER A 118 5.82 2.56 1.86
C SER A 118 6.48 3.11 0.60
N GLN A 119 5.69 3.49 -0.42
CA GLN A 119 6.16 3.87 -1.75
C GLN A 119 7.13 2.84 -2.38
N ASP A 120 6.87 1.53 -2.19
CA ASP A 120 7.69 0.48 -2.79
C ASP A 120 7.54 0.48 -4.31
N ILE A 121 8.48 1.13 -4.99
CA ILE A 121 8.49 1.31 -6.44
C ILE A 121 8.45 -0.03 -7.17
N ARG A 122 9.06 -1.10 -6.64
CA ARG A 122 9.09 -2.41 -7.31
C ARG A 122 7.69 -3.04 -7.30
N ASN A 123 7.04 -3.03 -6.14
CA ASN A 123 5.66 -3.53 -6.03
C ASN A 123 4.72 -2.65 -6.86
N LEU A 124 4.81 -1.34 -6.73
CA LEU A 124 3.95 -0.38 -7.44
C LEU A 124 4.12 -0.48 -8.96
N PHE A 125 5.33 -0.77 -9.45
CA PHE A 125 5.55 -1.08 -10.85
C PHE A 125 4.74 -2.29 -11.29
N LEU A 126 4.76 -3.40 -10.56
CA LEU A 126 3.97 -4.59 -10.91
C LEU A 126 2.45 -4.35 -10.77
N PHE A 127 2.03 -3.55 -9.80
CA PHE A 127 0.62 -3.18 -9.61
C PHE A 127 0.12 -2.09 -10.57
N ARG A 128 0.97 -1.45 -11.39
CA ARG A 128 0.61 -0.26 -12.19
C ARG A 128 -0.66 -0.40 -13.02
N LYS A 129 -0.88 -1.58 -13.61
CA LYS A 129 -2.11 -1.86 -14.38
C LYS A 129 -3.34 -1.96 -13.49
N ILE A 130 -3.22 -2.59 -12.32
CA ILE A 130 -4.30 -2.69 -11.33
C ILE A 130 -4.65 -1.31 -10.77
N LEU A 131 -3.63 -0.50 -10.46
CA LEU A 131 -3.81 0.90 -10.03
C LEU A 131 -4.54 1.73 -11.08
N PHE A 132 -4.14 1.59 -12.34
CA PHE A 132 -4.81 2.24 -13.46
C PHE A 132 -6.29 1.80 -13.54
N ASP A 133 -6.57 0.49 -13.50
CA ASP A 133 -7.93 -0.03 -13.61
C ASP A 133 -8.82 0.37 -12.42
N ILE A 134 -8.29 0.37 -11.19
CA ILE A 134 -8.98 0.92 -10.00
C ILE A 134 -9.28 2.41 -10.21
N GLY A 135 -8.30 3.19 -10.68
CA GLY A 135 -8.45 4.61 -10.93
C GLY A 135 -9.56 4.92 -11.96
N GLN A 136 -9.61 4.14 -13.04
CA GLN A 136 -10.69 4.24 -14.04
C GLN A 136 -12.06 3.95 -13.40
N GLN A 137 -12.20 2.86 -12.65
CA GLN A 137 -13.48 2.54 -12.01
C GLN A 137 -13.91 3.57 -10.97
N ILE A 138 -12.99 4.14 -10.19
CA ILE A 138 -13.32 5.22 -9.24
C ILE A 138 -13.85 6.45 -9.99
N GLN A 139 -13.24 6.78 -11.13
CA GLN A 139 -13.67 7.92 -11.94
C GLN A 139 -15.05 7.68 -12.58
N GLU A 140 -15.33 6.45 -13.03
CA GLU A 140 -16.64 6.04 -13.56
C GLU A 140 -17.75 6.08 -12.48
N HIS A 141 -17.42 5.68 -11.25
CA HIS A 141 -18.35 5.64 -10.12
C HIS A 141 -18.27 6.87 -9.22
N ARG A 142 -17.73 7.99 -9.74
CA ARG A 142 -17.52 9.20 -8.97
C ARG A 142 -18.87 9.76 -8.48
N CYS A 143 -18.93 10.07 -7.18
CA CYS A 143 -20.10 10.71 -6.59
C CYS A 143 -20.30 12.12 -7.19
N SER A 144 -21.54 12.43 -7.58
CA SER A 144 -21.91 13.75 -8.13
C SER A 144 -21.96 14.87 -7.09
N ARG A 145 -22.04 14.51 -5.81
CA ARG A 145 -22.11 15.43 -4.67
C ARG A 145 -21.24 14.95 -3.52
N PRO A 146 -20.80 15.87 -2.63
CA PRO A 146 -20.11 15.49 -1.40
C PRO A 146 -20.93 14.48 -0.60
N LEU A 147 -20.24 13.45 -0.09
CA LEU A 147 -20.82 12.41 0.74
C LEU A 147 -20.14 12.45 2.10
N HIS A 148 -20.94 12.45 3.16
CA HIS A 148 -20.43 12.27 4.50
C HIS A 148 -20.26 10.78 4.76
N VAL A 149 -19.05 10.37 5.14
CA VAL A 149 -18.67 8.98 5.35
C VAL A 149 -17.85 8.85 6.63
N TYR A 150 -17.85 7.66 7.19
CA TYR A 150 -17.18 7.28 8.42
C TYR A 150 -16.19 6.15 8.12
N ARG A 151 -14.99 6.28 8.68
CA ARG A 151 -13.96 5.24 8.67
C ARG A 151 -13.43 5.09 10.08
N SER A 152 -13.17 3.85 10.43
CA SER A 152 -12.58 3.46 11.70
C SER A 152 -11.18 2.94 11.47
N GLN A 153 -10.23 3.37 12.29
CA GLN A 153 -8.83 2.96 12.16
C GLN A 153 -8.13 3.04 13.52
N TRP A 154 -7.32 2.02 13.81
CA TRP A 154 -6.35 2.07 14.90
C TRP A 154 -5.15 2.90 14.45
N ILE A 155 -4.81 3.93 15.23
CA ILE A 155 -3.66 4.78 14.98
C ILE A 155 -2.77 4.84 16.23
N PRO A 156 -1.43 4.83 16.10
CA PRO A 156 -0.54 5.04 17.23
C PRO A 156 -0.77 6.41 17.88
N ASN A 157 -0.63 6.50 19.21
CA ASN A 157 -0.77 7.77 19.93
C ASN A 157 0.18 8.85 19.40
N ALA A 158 1.38 8.48 18.96
CA ALA A 158 2.32 9.42 18.33
C ALA A 158 1.75 10.05 17.05
N LEU A 159 1.08 9.25 16.21
CA LEU A 159 0.43 9.73 14.99
C LEU A 159 -0.79 10.60 15.31
N LEU A 160 -1.59 10.21 16.31
CA LEU A 160 -2.72 11.02 16.78
C LEU A 160 -2.25 12.38 17.30
N ASN A 161 -1.21 12.41 18.12
CA ASN A 161 -0.63 13.66 18.64
C ASN A 161 -0.08 14.54 17.50
N LYS A 162 0.56 13.93 16.49
CA LYS A 162 0.99 14.64 15.28
C LYS A 162 -0.21 15.30 14.59
N TRP A 163 -1.32 14.58 14.40
CA TRP A 163 -2.53 15.12 13.77
C TRP A 163 -3.15 16.27 14.57
N ILE A 164 -3.23 16.14 15.89
CA ILE A 164 -3.72 17.21 16.78
C ILE A 164 -2.81 18.44 16.67
N SER A 165 -1.49 18.26 16.63
CA SER A 165 -0.54 19.37 16.49
C SER A 165 -0.55 20.02 15.10
N SER A 166 -1.08 19.32 14.08
CA SER A 166 -1.21 19.81 12.70
C SER A 166 -2.62 20.29 12.35
N MET A 167 -3.44 20.67 13.34
CA MET A 167 -4.77 21.24 13.07
C MET A 167 -4.66 22.47 12.16
N GLY A 168 -5.56 22.55 11.18
CA GLY A 168 -5.55 23.59 10.15
C GLY A 168 -4.62 23.32 8.95
N GLN A 169 -3.89 22.20 8.95
CA GLN A 169 -3.05 21.76 7.83
C GLN A 169 -3.73 20.68 6.97
N CYS A 170 -3.17 20.42 5.79
CA CYS A 170 -3.60 19.32 4.93
C CYS A 170 -3.01 17.99 5.38
N VAL A 171 -3.81 16.91 5.29
CA VAL A 171 -3.33 15.53 5.49
C VAL A 171 -3.15 14.88 4.13
N VAL A 172 -1.97 14.32 3.90
CA VAL A 172 -1.68 13.51 2.72
C VAL A 172 -1.83 12.04 3.10
N ILE A 173 -2.58 11.29 2.29
CA ILE A 173 -2.86 9.88 2.53
C ILE A 173 -2.34 9.12 1.31
N ASN A 174 -1.28 8.33 1.52
CA ASN A 174 -0.62 7.54 0.49
C ASN A 174 -1.22 6.14 0.40
N SER A 175 -2.55 6.05 0.35
CA SER A 175 -3.29 4.80 0.21
C SER A 175 -4.73 5.10 -0.22
N PHE A 176 -5.44 4.07 -0.67
CA PHE A 176 -6.87 4.20 -0.90
C PHE A 176 -7.63 4.11 0.43
N LEU A 177 -8.69 4.91 0.54
CA LEU A 177 -9.56 4.92 1.72
C LEU A 177 -10.87 4.20 1.41
N SER A 178 -11.15 3.17 2.18
CA SER A 178 -12.47 2.55 2.27
C SER A 178 -13.23 3.13 3.47
N ALA A 179 -14.47 3.55 3.24
CA ALA A 179 -15.32 4.16 4.26
C ALA A 179 -16.79 3.76 4.02
N THR A 180 -17.63 3.94 5.04
CA THR A 180 -19.06 3.64 5.01
C THR A 180 -19.89 4.89 5.29
N THR A 181 -21.09 4.98 4.74
CA THR A 181 -22.05 6.05 5.07
C THR A 181 -22.74 5.83 6.41
N ASN A 182 -22.59 4.64 7.01
CA ASN A 182 -23.20 4.28 8.28
C ASN A 182 -22.15 4.28 9.41
N ALA A 183 -22.30 5.21 10.37
CA ALA A 183 -21.42 5.34 11.51
C ALA A 183 -21.38 4.10 12.40
N GLU A 184 -22.51 3.40 12.58
CA GLU A 184 -22.59 2.17 13.39
C GLU A 184 -21.78 1.04 12.75
N VAL A 185 -21.81 0.95 11.42
CA VAL A 185 -20.98 -0.01 10.67
C VAL A 185 -19.50 0.31 10.84
N ALA A 186 -19.12 1.59 10.78
CA ALA A 186 -17.75 1.99 11.06
C ALA A 186 -17.33 1.58 12.47
N LEU A 187 -18.14 1.85 13.49
CA LEU A 187 -17.84 1.47 14.87
C LEU A 187 -17.75 -0.05 15.07
N ALA A 188 -18.60 -0.82 14.39
CA ALA A 188 -18.55 -2.27 14.43
C ALA A 188 -17.20 -2.82 13.93
N PHE A 189 -16.62 -2.22 12.88
CA PHE A 189 -15.29 -2.62 12.38
C PHE A 189 -14.17 -2.46 13.42
N LEU A 190 -14.21 -1.39 14.22
CA LEU A 190 -13.24 -1.17 15.31
C LEU A 190 -13.27 -2.30 16.34
N ASN A 191 -14.49 -2.76 16.67
CA ASN A 191 -14.70 -3.79 17.68
C ASN A 191 -14.38 -5.19 17.16
N SER A 192 -14.59 -5.47 15.87
CA SER A 192 -14.24 -6.75 15.26
C SER A 192 -12.73 -6.92 15.03
N SER A 193 -11.96 -5.84 14.88
CA SER A 193 -10.50 -5.92 14.68
C SER A 193 -9.71 -6.32 15.94
N GLN A 194 -10.33 -6.46 17.11
CA GLN A 194 -9.66 -6.94 18.33
C GLN A 194 -9.14 -8.40 18.22
N THR A 195 -9.50 -9.16 17.18
CA THR A 195 -9.08 -10.55 17.02
C THR A 195 -7.78 -10.78 16.25
N VAL A 196 -7.12 -9.73 15.74
CA VAL A 196 -5.79 -9.87 15.11
C VAL A 196 -4.80 -8.96 15.83
N LYS A 197 -3.97 -9.56 16.68
CA LYS A 197 -2.80 -8.89 17.27
C LYS A 197 -1.91 -8.40 16.14
N ALA A 198 -1.64 -7.09 16.14
CA ALA A 198 -0.53 -6.53 15.38
C ALA A 198 0.76 -6.89 16.12
N ASP A 199 1.38 -8.00 15.74
CA ASP A 199 2.81 -8.18 15.97
C ASP A 199 3.52 -7.48 14.80
N TYR A 200 4.06 -6.29 15.07
CA TYR A 200 5.06 -5.63 14.22
C TYR A 200 6.44 -6.25 14.49
#